data_AF-A0A2C5ZSB7-F1
#
_entry.id   AF-A0A2C5ZSB7-F1
#
_cell.length_a   1.000
_cell.length_b   1.000
_cell.length_c   1.000
_cell.angle_alpha   90.00
_cell.angle_beta   90.00
_cell.angle_gamma   90.00
#
_symmetry.space_group_name_H-M   'P 1'
#
loop_
_entity.id
_entity.type
_entity.pdbx_description
1 polymer ?
#
loop_
_entity_poly.entity_id
_entity_poly.type
_entity_poly.pdbx_seq_one_letter_code
_entity_poly.pdbx_strand_id
1 'polypeptide(L)'
;MIEACVKNNFVGVENSRLYSQTYYGTKNLVQNFIDEVEASIKFLIGTRQLDPETKRLLFKHVHANYGRTALCLSGGAGFAYYHLGVVRALLDANQLPDVITGTSGGALIAALVATRTNDELKQLLVPALSERINACREPATVWLPRWWRTGARFDSVEWAARCSWWTRGSLTFREAYERTGRILNVSCVPADPHSPTILCNYLTSPDCVIWSAVLASAAVPGIINPVVLMMKAWDGTLAPYSFGHKWKDGSLRTDIPIKALNTHFNVNFTIVSQVNPHINLFFFSSRGSVGHPVTHRKGRGWRGGYLMSAVENLLKLDMNKWLRFIRHAELLPRPLGQDWSQLWLQEFSGNVTIWPKSVPSDFWHILSDPDAPRLARMIHEGRQSAFPKLKFIANRLKVERLVEQGRRDTRPWVRRGSIQTIMSDDDLRSLLGDAGHNGGGKHATTPEPVDEFGSAPEKTG
;
A
#
# COMPACT_ATOMS: atom_id res chain seq x y z
N MET A 1 8.02 -19.31 25.13
CA MET A 1 8.67 -17.97 25.19
C MET A 1 8.64 -17.24 23.86
N ILE A 2 9.27 -17.75 22.79
CA ILE A 2 9.39 -17.03 21.49
C ILE A 2 8.04 -16.49 20.96
N GLU A 3 6.97 -17.28 21.00
CA GLU A 3 5.60 -16.85 20.61
C GLU A 3 5.04 -15.67 21.42
N ALA A 4 5.50 -15.46 22.67
CA ALA A 4 5.14 -14.30 23.47
C ALA A 4 5.93 -13.04 23.06
N CYS A 5 7.19 -13.21 22.67
CA CYS A 5 8.12 -12.12 22.33
C CYS A 5 8.02 -11.66 20.87
N VAL A 6 7.69 -12.57 19.94
CA VAL A 6 7.59 -12.29 18.50
C VAL A 6 6.16 -11.89 18.17
N LYS A 7 5.78 -10.70 18.63
CA LYS A 7 4.49 -10.05 18.41
C LYS A 7 4.70 -8.65 17.85
N ASN A 8 3.74 -8.15 17.06
CA ASN A 8 3.74 -6.77 16.56
C ASN A 8 4.02 -5.77 17.72
N ASN A 9 5.10 -4.97 17.57
CA ASN A 9 5.55 -3.97 18.53
C ASN A 9 5.69 -4.45 20.01
N PHE A 10 6.11 -5.71 20.22
CA PHE A 10 6.35 -6.27 21.57
C PHE A 10 7.22 -5.35 22.45
N VAL A 11 6.73 -5.00 23.65
CA VAL A 11 7.40 -4.10 24.63
C VAL A 11 7.79 -2.73 24.03
N GLY A 12 7.21 -2.34 22.89
CA GLY A 12 7.51 -1.09 22.19
C GLY A 12 8.83 -1.08 21.42
N VAL A 13 9.47 -2.23 21.13
CA VAL A 13 10.77 -2.28 20.42
C VAL A 13 10.71 -1.74 18.98
N GLU A 14 9.52 -1.70 18.40
CA GLU A 14 9.24 -1.15 17.06
C GLU A 14 8.73 0.31 17.13
N ASN A 15 8.89 0.97 18.28
CA ASN A 15 8.59 2.39 18.43
C ASN A 15 9.67 3.25 17.75
N SER A 16 9.28 4.00 16.73
CA SER A 16 10.15 4.88 15.94
C SER A 16 10.95 5.91 16.77
N ARG A 17 10.49 6.26 17.98
CA ARG A 17 11.21 7.13 18.93
C ARG A 17 12.51 6.53 19.47
N LEU A 18 12.64 5.19 19.50
CA LEU A 18 13.87 4.51 19.91
C LEU A 18 15.00 4.69 18.88
N TYR A 19 14.63 4.86 17.60
CA TYR A 19 15.52 5.11 16.47
C TYR A 19 15.64 6.62 16.13
N SER A 20 15.06 7.52 16.94
CA SER A 20 15.12 8.99 16.72
C SER A 20 16.12 9.70 17.64
N GLN A 21 17.09 8.96 18.19
CA GLN A 21 18.14 9.48 19.08
C GLN A 21 19.56 9.32 18.48
N THR A 22 19.67 8.64 17.34
CA THR A 22 20.90 8.39 16.58
C THR A 22 20.65 8.70 15.11
N TYR A 23 21.72 8.86 14.31
CA TYR A 23 21.60 8.99 12.86
C TYR A 23 21.37 7.64 12.16
N TYR A 24 21.75 6.54 12.80
CA TYR A 24 21.58 5.17 12.33
C TYR A 24 21.55 4.22 13.53
N GLY A 25 20.59 3.29 13.57
CA GLY A 25 20.46 2.29 14.65
C GLY A 25 19.54 2.68 15.80
N THR A 26 19.71 2.01 16.94
CA THR A 26 18.86 2.09 18.13
C THR A 26 19.68 1.80 19.38
N LYS A 27 19.06 1.79 20.57
CA LYS A 27 19.72 1.42 21.83
C LYS A 27 20.27 -0.02 21.78
N ASN A 28 21.47 -0.25 22.31
CA ASN A 28 22.11 -1.57 22.34
C ASN A 28 21.18 -2.66 22.92
N LEU A 29 20.47 -2.39 24.01
CA LEU A 29 19.50 -3.34 24.60
C LEU A 29 18.40 -3.78 23.61
N VAL A 30 17.92 -2.87 22.76
CA VAL A 30 16.90 -3.17 21.73
C VAL A 30 17.52 -3.98 20.59
N GLN A 31 18.75 -3.66 20.20
CA GLN A 31 19.48 -4.41 19.18
C GLN A 31 19.79 -5.84 19.65
N ASN A 32 20.31 -6.01 20.87
CA ASN A 32 20.59 -7.29 21.48
C ASN A 32 19.32 -8.17 21.57
N PHE A 33 18.17 -7.61 21.94
CA PHE A 33 16.89 -8.34 21.94
C PHE A 33 16.51 -8.84 20.53
N ILE A 34 16.68 -8.02 19.49
CA ILE A 34 16.36 -8.39 18.10
C ILE A 34 17.31 -9.48 17.58
N ASP A 35 18.59 -9.42 17.97
CA ASP A 35 19.61 -10.40 17.55
C ASP A 35 19.49 -11.72 18.33
N GLU A 36 19.08 -11.68 19.60
CA GLU A 36 18.68 -12.86 20.39
C GLU A 36 17.41 -13.52 19.81
N VAL A 37 16.40 -12.73 19.43
CA VAL A 37 15.21 -13.24 18.74
C VAL A 37 15.58 -13.90 17.41
N GLU A 38 16.54 -13.36 16.65
CA GLU A 38 17.09 -14.07 15.48
C GLU A 38 17.72 -15.41 15.86
N ALA A 39 18.61 -15.44 16.86
CA ALA A 39 19.33 -16.65 17.26
C ALA A 39 18.35 -17.74 17.72
N SER A 40 17.39 -17.35 18.56
CA SER A 40 16.27 -18.17 19.02
C SER A 40 15.42 -18.73 17.87
N ILE A 41 15.05 -17.93 16.85
CA ILE A 41 14.28 -18.42 15.70
C ILE A 41 15.12 -19.35 14.82
N LYS A 42 16.39 -19.01 14.54
CA LYS A 42 17.31 -19.88 13.79
C LYS A 42 17.51 -21.24 14.47
N PHE A 43 17.62 -21.25 15.80
CA PHE A 43 17.66 -22.47 16.59
C PHE A 43 16.37 -23.29 16.44
N LEU A 44 15.18 -22.68 16.50
CA LEU A 44 13.93 -23.40 16.22
C LEU A 44 13.89 -24.02 14.82
N ILE A 45 14.34 -23.28 13.79
CA ILE A 45 14.37 -23.78 12.40
C ILE A 45 15.32 -25.00 12.29
N GLY A 46 16.52 -24.94 12.87
CA GLY A 46 17.48 -26.05 12.86
C GLY A 46 17.11 -27.24 13.74
N THR A 47 16.38 -27.03 14.83
CA THR A 47 16.06 -28.06 15.83
C THR A 47 15.16 -29.18 15.28
N ARG A 48 15.60 -30.43 15.51
CA ARG A 48 14.88 -31.69 15.22
C ARG A 48 14.18 -32.32 16.43
N GLN A 49 14.33 -31.72 17.62
CA GLN A 49 13.72 -32.19 18.87
C GLN A 49 12.22 -31.84 18.99
N LEU A 50 11.73 -30.92 18.16
CA LEU A 50 10.31 -30.59 18.05
C LEU A 50 9.67 -31.45 16.97
N ASP A 51 8.52 -32.02 17.30
CA ASP A 51 7.63 -32.66 16.34
C ASP A 51 7.29 -31.71 15.15
N PRO A 52 7.25 -32.19 13.90
CA PRO A 52 7.02 -31.35 12.73
C PRO A 52 5.69 -30.60 12.72
N GLU A 53 4.61 -31.16 13.28
CA GLU A 53 3.32 -30.51 13.35
C GLU A 53 3.28 -29.42 14.44
N THR A 54 3.83 -29.71 15.61
CA THR A 54 4.04 -28.74 16.68
C THR A 54 4.85 -27.55 16.18
N LYS A 55 5.91 -27.82 15.40
CA LYS A 55 6.75 -26.80 14.76
C LYS A 55 5.99 -26.00 13.68
N ARG A 56 5.16 -26.66 12.86
CA ARG A 56 4.25 -26.04 11.88
C ARG A 56 3.26 -25.08 12.53
N LEU A 57 2.60 -25.49 13.61
CA LEU A 57 1.65 -24.68 14.36
C LEU A 57 2.34 -23.46 14.98
N LEU A 58 3.50 -23.65 15.63
CA LEU A 58 4.31 -22.56 16.18
C LEU A 58 4.65 -21.50 15.11
N PHE A 59 5.10 -21.90 13.92
CA PHE A 59 5.37 -20.94 12.84
C PHE A 59 4.09 -20.32 12.24
N LYS A 60 2.95 -21.02 12.19
CA LYS A 60 1.65 -20.40 11.81
C LYS A 60 1.25 -19.30 12.81
N HIS A 61 1.37 -19.57 14.11
CA HIS A 61 1.04 -18.61 15.18
C HIS A 61 2.00 -17.42 15.20
N VAL A 62 3.31 -17.65 15.13
CA VAL A 62 4.31 -16.57 15.13
C VAL A 62 4.17 -15.69 13.88
N HIS A 63 3.88 -16.26 12.71
CA HIS A 63 3.58 -15.49 11.50
C HIS A 63 2.31 -14.64 11.64
N ALA A 64 1.24 -15.18 12.23
CA ALA A 64 0.02 -14.43 12.52
C ALA A 64 0.25 -13.28 13.50
N ASN A 65 0.94 -13.55 14.61
CA ASN A 65 1.22 -12.60 15.69
C ASN A 65 2.20 -11.47 15.31
N TYR A 66 3.17 -11.75 14.43
CA TYR A 66 4.13 -10.75 13.96
C TYR A 66 3.55 -9.94 12.80
N GLY A 67 2.92 -10.61 11.82
CA GLY A 67 2.43 -10.03 10.59
C GLY A 67 3.54 -9.57 9.62
N ARG A 68 3.12 -9.07 8.46
CA ARG A 68 3.99 -8.73 7.34
C ARG A 68 4.31 -7.23 7.25
N THR A 69 5.36 -6.92 6.51
CA THR A 69 5.76 -5.55 6.15
C THR A 69 5.32 -5.20 4.73
N ALA A 70 4.74 -4.02 4.55
CA ALA A 70 4.44 -3.46 3.24
C ALA A 70 5.21 -2.17 2.95
N LEU A 71 5.62 -2.00 1.69
CA LEU A 71 6.06 -0.72 1.14
C LEU A 71 4.86 -0.01 0.51
N CYS A 72 4.56 1.21 0.98
CA CYS A 72 3.46 2.03 0.48
C CYS A 72 3.99 3.24 -0.29
N LEU A 73 3.64 3.35 -1.57
CA LEU A 73 4.02 4.47 -2.43
C LEU A 73 2.82 5.39 -2.68
N SER A 74 2.89 6.58 -2.07
CA SER A 74 1.85 7.62 -2.14
C SER A 74 1.66 8.22 -3.54
N GLY A 75 0.52 8.89 -3.75
CA GLY A 75 0.34 9.81 -4.87
C GLY A 75 1.29 11.03 -4.85
N GLY A 76 1.15 11.88 -5.87
CA GLY A 76 1.97 13.10 -6.01
C GLY A 76 2.39 13.48 -7.43
N ALA A 77 1.82 12.87 -8.46
CA ALA A 77 2.16 13.10 -9.88
C ALA A 77 3.69 13.01 -10.11
N GLY A 78 4.34 14.03 -10.68
CA GLY A 78 5.79 14.04 -10.94
C GLY A 78 6.67 13.85 -9.68
N PHE A 79 6.16 14.07 -8.47
CA PHE A 79 6.89 13.79 -7.24
C PHE A 79 7.05 12.28 -6.97
N ALA A 80 6.26 11.42 -7.63
CA ALA A 80 6.39 9.96 -7.54
C ALA A 80 7.76 9.44 -8.01
N TYR A 81 8.48 10.18 -8.85
CA TYR A 81 9.83 9.79 -9.27
C TYR A 81 10.86 9.79 -8.13
N TYR A 82 10.60 10.48 -7.01
CA TYR A 82 11.41 10.33 -5.79
C TYR A 82 11.32 8.92 -5.17
N HIS A 83 10.22 8.18 -5.39
CA HIS A 83 10.11 6.78 -4.94
C HIS A 83 11.16 5.87 -5.59
N LEU A 84 11.61 6.18 -6.81
CA LEU A 84 12.65 5.41 -7.49
C LEU A 84 13.94 5.39 -6.65
N GLY A 85 14.27 6.50 -5.99
CA GLY A 85 15.38 6.58 -5.05
C GLY A 85 15.16 5.79 -3.75
N VAL A 86 13.95 5.85 -3.19
CA VAL A 86 13.59 5.11 -1.97
C VAL A 86 13.63 3.59 -2.23
N VAL A 87 13.00 3.14 -3.31
CA VAL A 87 13.06 1.75 -3.79
C VAL A 87 14.50 1.35 -4.07
N ARG A 88 15.31 2.20 -4.72
CA ARG A 88 16.72 1.93 -4.99
C ARG A 88 17.52 1.67 -3.71
N ALA A 89 17.36 2.51 -2.68
CA ALA A 89 18.03 2.30 -1.40
C ALA A 89 17.60 0.99 -0.70
N LEU A 90 16.29 0.68 -0.72
CA LEU A 90 15.79 -0.58 -0.17
C LEU A 90 16.28 -1.80 -0.98
N LEU A 91 16.37 -1.69 -2.31
CA LEU A 91 16.84 -2.75 -3.19
C LEU A 91 18.35 -3.01 -3.03
N ASP A 92 19.17 -1.95 -3.04
CA ASP A 92 20.62 -2.03 -2.83
C ASP A 92 20.95 -2.64 -1.45
N ALA A 93 20.16 -2.31 -0.42
CA ALA A 93 20.34 -2.82 0.94
C ALA A 93 19.65 -4.18 1.22
N ASN A 94 19.09 -4.83 0.19
CA ASN A 94 18.29 -6.06 0.27
C ASN A 94 17.15 -6.01 1.31
N GLN A 95 16.49 -4.86 1.42
CA GLN A 95 15.43 -4.50 2.37
C GLN A 95 14.11 -4.11 1.68
N LEU A 96 13.95 -4.45 0.40
CA LEU A 96 12.66 -4.36 -0.28
C LEU A 96 11.67 -5.39 0.31
N PRO A 97 10.46 -5.00 0.75
CA PRO A 97 9.42 -5.93 1.19
C PRO A 97 8.74 -6.65 0.02
N ASP A 98 8.12 -7.81 0.31
CA ASP A 98 7.35 -8.57 -0.68
C ASP A 98 6.00 -7.91 -0.99
N VAL A 99 5.37 -7.25 -0.01
CA VAL A 99 4.08 -6.56 -0.19
C VAL A 99 4.34 -5.12 -0.60
N ILE A 100 3.79 -4.71 -1.73
CA ILE A 100 3.94 -3.37 -2.29
C ILE A 100 2.55 -2.83 -2.61
N THR A 101 2.21 -1.65 -2.08
CA THR A 101 1.02 -0.90 -2.49
C THR A 101 1.44 0.41 -3.15
N GLY A 102 0.65 0.86 -4.13
CA GLY A 102 0.79 2.18 -4.69
C GLY A 102 -0.55 2.80 -5.05
N THR A 103 -0.59 4.13 -5.02
CA THR A 103 -1.74 4.95 -5.42
C THR A 103 -1.29 6.00 -6.44
N SER A 104 -2.07 6.26 -7.49
CA SER A 104 -1.76 7.30 -8.49
C SER A 104 -0.36 7.13 -9.09
N GLY A 105 0.47 8.17 -9.14
CA GLY A 105 1.89 8.07 -9.54
C GLY A 105 2.69 7.02 -8.74
N GLY A 106 2.36 6.78 -7.47
CA GLY A 106 2.94 5.71 -6.67
C GLY A 106 2.56 4.30 -7.16
N ALA A 107 1.36 4.13 -7.75
CA ALA A 107 0.94 2.86 -8.37
C ALA A 107 1.78 2.51 -9.60
N LEU A 108 2.17 3.51 -10.40
CA LEU A 108 3.06 3.33 -11.55
C LEU A 108 4.43 2.78 -11.13
N ILE A 109 5.00 3.33 -10.06
CA ILE A 109 6.28 2.86 -9.51
C ILE A 109 6.11 1.49 -8.82
N ALA A 110 5.02 1.27 -8.08
CA ALA A 110 4.73 -0.03 -7.46
C ALA A 110 4.64 -1.14 -8.51
N ALA A 111 3.96 -0.89 -9.62
CA ALA A 111 3.83 -1.83 -10.73
C ALA A 111 5.18 -2.09 -11.44
N LEU A 112 6.02 -1.07 -11.64
CA LEU A 112 7.39 -1.26 -12.15
C LEU A 112 8.18 -2.25 -11.28
N VAL A 113 8.09 -2.09 -9.96
CA VAL A 113 8.80 -2.93 -8.99
C VAL A 113 8.24 -4.34 -8.94
N ALA A 114 6.92 -4.51 -8.86
CA ALA A 114 6.29 -5.82 -8.71
C ALA A 114 6.33 -6.68 -9.99
N THR A 115 6.49 -6.10 -11.19
CA THR A 115 6.56 -6.85 -12.46
C THR A 115 7.96 -7.34 -12.85
N ARG A 116 8.99 -6.99 -12.07
CA ARG A 116 10.42 -7.19 -12.42
C ARG A 116 11.23 -7.82 -11.29
N THR A 117 12.24 -8.60 -11.64
CA THR A 117 13.17 -9.21 -10.65
C THR A 117 14.04 -8.15 -9.98
N ASN A 118 14.70 -8.49 -8.87
CA ASN A 118 15.60 -7.57 -8.18
C ASN A 118 16.74 -7.06 -9.10
N ASP A 119 17.23 -7.91 -10.00
CA ASP A 119 18.37 -7.56 -10.87
C ASP A 119 17.94 -6.79 -12.14
N GLU A 120 16.75 -7.11 -12.69
CA GLU A 120 16.08 -6.24 -13.68
C GLU A 120 15.91 -4.81 -13.13
N LEU A 121 15.53 -4.68 -11.85
CA LEU A 121 15.37 -3.39 -11.18
C LEU A 121 16.71 -2.67 -10.88
N LYS A 122 17.78 -3.39 -10.51
CA LYS A 122 19.11 -2.78 -10.31
C LYS A 122 19.66 -2.15 -11.59
N GLN A 123 19.30 -2.70 -12.75
CA GLN A 123 19.66 -2.15 -14.06
C GLN A 123 18.76 -0.96 -14.47
N LEU A 124 17.47 -1.03 -14.19
CA LEU A 124 16.50 0.00 -14.61
C LEU A 124 16.41 1.22 -13.69
N LEU A 125 16.72 1.09 -12.39
CA LEU A 125 16.69 2.19 -11.42
C LEU A 125 17.99 3.02 -11.50
N VAL A 126 18.16 3.71 -12.63
CA VAL A 126 19.31 4.56 -13.00
C VAL A 126 18.83 5.84 -13.73
N PRO A 127 19.62 6.92 -13.81
CA PRO A 127 19.18 8.18 -14.42
C PRO A 127 18.72 8.08 -15.89
N ALA A 128 19.28 7.16 -16.68
CA ALA A 128 18.89 6.95 -18.08
C ALA A 128 17.42 6.51 -18.24
N LEU A 129 16.75 6.09 -17.16
CA LEU A 129 15.32 5.82 -17.13
C LEU A 129 14.49 7.02 -17.65
N SER A 130 14.98 8.26 -17.52
CA SER A 130 14.31 9.47 -18.03
C SER A 130 13.93 9.39 -19.51
N GLU A 131 14.73 8.71 -20.33
CA GLU A 131 14.47 8.53 -21.78
C GLU A 131 13.20 7.71 -22.04
N ARG A 132 12.76 6.91 -21.06
CA ARG A 132 11.51 6.12 -21.08
C ARG A 132 10.36 6.83 -20.35
N ILE A 133 10.62 7.95 -19.67
CA ILE A 133 9.58 8.77 -19.05
C ILE A 133 9.10 9.80 -20.08
N ASN A 134 8.06 9.42 -20.85
CA ASN A 134 7.46 10.21 -21.92
C ASN A 134 5.99 10.57 -21.63
N ALA A 135 5.60 10.58 -20.36
CA ALA A 135 4.20 10.61 -19.94
C ALA A 135 3.54 11.96 -20.22
N CYS A 136 4.23 13.07 -19.91
CA CYS A 136 3.73 14.43 -20.02
C CYS A 136 4.14 15.16 -21.33
N ARG A 137 4.69 14.45 -22.31
CA ARG A 137 5.43 14.98 -23.47
C ARG A 137 4.61 15.81 -24.50
N GLU A 138 3.28 15.88 -24.36
CA GLU A 138 2.42 16.64 -25.28
C GLU A 138 2.54 18.16 -25.07
N PRO A 139 2.69 18.98 -26.13
CA PRO A 139 2.75 20.43 -26.00
C PRO A 139 1.38 21.02 -25.64
N ALA A 140 1.39 22.23 -25.07
CA ALA A 140 0.18 22.95 -24.66
C ALA A 140 -0.82 23.15 -25.81
N THR A 141 -0.34 23.34 -27.04
CA THR A 141 -1.14 23.45 -28.27
C THR A 141 -1.98 22.20 -28.57
N VAL A 142 -1.60 21.02 -28.09
CA VAL A 142 -2.33 19.76 -28.28
C VAL A 142 -3.25 19.46 -27.10
N TRP A 143 -2.76 19.61 -25.87
CA TRP A 143 -3.56 19.23 -24.69
C TRP A 143 -4.58 20.29 -24.26
N LEU A 144 -4.37 21.60 -24.52
CA LEU A 144 -5.37 22.63 -24.18
C LEU A 144 -6.69 22.46 -24.96
N PRO A 145 -6.69 22.26 -26.30
CA PRO A 145 -7.93 21.98 -27.03
C PRO A 145 -8.59 20.66 -26.64
N ARG A 146 -7.82 19.64 -26.24
CA ARG A 146 -8.38 18.40 -25.68
C ARG A 146 -9.08 18.68 -24.36
N TRP A 147 -8.38 19.32 -23.42
CA TRP A 147 -8.89 19.64 -22.08
C TRP A 147 -10.18 20.48 -22.14
N TRP A 148 -10.25 21.48 -23.03
CA TRP A 148 -11.46 22.28 -23.23
C TRP A 148 -12.65 21.48 -23.78
N ARG A 149 -12.40 20.43 -24.58
CA ARG A 149 -13.45 19.60 -25.20
C ARG A 149 -13.88 18.40 -24.35
N THR A 150 -12.98 17.82 -23.56
CA THR A 150 -13.19 16.53 -22.88
C THR A 150 -12.99 16.57 -21.37
N GLY A 151 -12.50 17.68 -20.81
CA GLY A 151 -12.16 17.79 -19.39
C GLY A 151 -10.90 17.04 -18.96
N ALA A 152 -10.15 16.43 -19.89
CA ALA A 152 -8.93 15.69 -19.60
C ALA A 152 -7.72 16.24 -20.38
N ARG A 153 -6.58 16.34 -19.69
CA ARG A 153 -5.30 16.77 -20.29
C ARG A 153 -4.72 15.66 -21.16
N PHE A 154 -4.63 14.43 -20.64
CA PHE A 154 -4.03 13.30 -21.34
C PHE A 154 -5.10 12.41 -21.97
N ASP A 155 -4.77 11.80 -23.11
CA ASP A 155 -5.58 10.72 -23.67
C ASP A 155 -5.39 9.41 -22.90
N SER A 156 -6.47 8.67 -22.66
CA SER A 156 -6.43 7.43 -21.87
C SER A 156 -5.86 6.24 -22.65
N VAL A 157 -5.98 6.21 -23.98
CA VAL A 157 -5.46 5.12 -24.82
C VAL A 157 -3.96 5.27 -25.02
N GLU A 158 -3.48 6.49 -25.31
CA GLU A 158 -2.04 6.76 -25.39
C GLU A 158 -1.37 6.58 -24.02
N TRP A 159 -2.00 7.02 -22.93
CA TRP A 159 -1.45 6.79 -21.58
C TRP A 159 -1.45 5.30 -21.20
N ALA A 160 -2.45 4.51 -21.60
CA ALA A 160 -2.43 3.05 -21.46
C ALA A 160 -1.25 2.42 -22.22
N ALA A 161 -1.02 2.84 -23.47
CA ALA A 161 0.12 2.37 -24.27
C ALA A 161 1.46 2.72 -23.62
N ARG A 162 1.63 3.94 -23.08
CA ARG A 162 2.83 4.35 -22.32
C ARG A 162 2.98 3.56 -21.01
N CYS A 163 1.90 3.39 -20.24
CA CYS A 163 1.88 2.57 -19.01
C CYS A 163 2.24 1.10 -19.26
N SER A 164 1.92 0.54 -20.43
CA SER A 164 2.23 -0.86 -20.75
C SER A 164 3.73 -1.17 -20.59
N TRP A 165 4.63 -0.23 -20.90
CA TRP A 165 6.07 -0.44 -20.67
C TRP A 165 6.39 -0.61 -19.18
N TRP A 166 5.80 0.23 -18.32
CA TRP A 166 5.98 0.16 -16.87
C TRP A 166 5.45 -1.15 -16.29
N THR A 167 4.37 -1.70 -16.85
CA THR A 167 3.76 -2.97 -16.40
C THR A 167 4.26 -4.21 -17.13
N ARG A 168 5.26 -4.08 -18.02
CA ARG A 168 5.82 -5.17 -18.85
C ARG A 168 4.78 -5.81 -19.80
N GLY A 169 3.97 -4.98 -20.44
CA GLY A 169 2.85 -5.35 -21.28
C GLY A 169 1.55 -5.48 -20.49
N SER A 170 0.60 -6.25 -21.02
CA SER A 170 -0.68 -6.56 -20.36
C SER A 170 -0.54 -7.74 -19.39
N LEU A 171 0.39 -7.63 -18.42
CA LEU A 171 0.47 -8.57 -17.31
C LEU A 171 -0.73 -8.39 -16.35
N THR A 172 -1.25 -9.51 -15.86
CA THR A 172 -2.24 -9.51 -14.76
C THR A 172 -1.57 -9.48 -13.38
N PHE A 173 -2.35 -9.19 -12.34
CA PHE A 173 -1.86 -9.28 -10.94
C PHE A 173 -1.39 -10.70 -10.59
N ARG A 174 -2.05 -11.74 -11.11
CA ARG A 174 -1.67 -13.15 -10.97
C ARG A 174 -0.29 -13.40 -11.61
N GLU A 175 -0.14 -13.03 -12.89
CA GLU A 175 1.10 -13.25 -13.66
C GLU A 175 2.32 -12.52 -13.06
N ALA A 176 2.13 -11.30 -12.53
CA ALA A 176 3.20 -10.56 -11.87
C ALA A 176 3.62 -11.17 -10.52
N TYR A 177 2.65 -11.71 -9.76
CA TYR A 177 2.90 -12.43 -8.52
C TYR A 177 3.64 -13.75 -8.77
N GLU A 178 3.19 -14.54 -9.76
CA GLU A 178 3.85 -15.79 -10.16
C GLU A 178 5.28 -15.55 -10.68
N ARG A 179 5.52 -14.44 -11.39
CA ARG A 179 6.85 -14.07 -11.92
C ARG A 179 7.85 -13.65 -10.83
N THR A 180 7.41 -12.95 -9.77
CA THR A 180 8.35 -12.28 -8.84
C THR A 180 8.18 -12.63 -7.37
N GLY A 181 7.09 -13.30 -6.98
CA GLY A 181 6.68 -13.52 -5.60
C GLY A 181 6.20 -12.27 -4.85
N ARG A 182 6.22 -11.08 -5.48
CA ARG A 182 5.82 -9.82 -4.84
C ARG A 182 4.34 -9.51 -5.05
N ILE A 183 3.70 -9.08 -3.97
CA ILE A 183 2.26 -8.84 -3.89
C ILE A 183 2.00 -7.37 -4.22
N LEU A 184 1.60 -7.10 -5.47
CA LEU A 184 1.18 -5.77 -5.90
C LEU A 184 -0.24 -5.47 -5.41
N ASN A 185 -0.43 -4.26 -4.89
CA ASN A 185 -1.70 -3.67 -4.51
C ASN A 185 -1.85 -2.30 -5.19
N VAL A 186 -3.00 -2.05 -5.81
CA VAL A 186 -3.33 -0.76 -6.43
C VAL A 186 -4.71 -0.29 -5.97
N SER A 187 -4.79 0.90 -5.39
CA SER A 187 -6.06 1.47 -4.91
C SER A 187 -6.87 2.04 -6.08
N CYS A 188 -8.15 1.68 -6.17
CA CYS A 188 -9.07 2.18 -7.20
C CYS A 188 -10.37 2.67 -6.54
N VAL A 189 -10.73 3.93 -6.80
CA VAL A 189 -11.98 4.54 -6.33
C VAL A 189 -13.01 4.45 -7.45
N PRO A 190 -14.23 3.94 -7.23
CA PRO A 190 -15.26 3.95 -8.27
C PRO A 190 -15.70 5.38 -8.60
N ALA A 191 -16.17 5.60 -9.83
CA ALA A 191 -16.62 6.92 -10.26
C ALA A 191 -17.92 7.37 -9.56
N ASP A 192 -18.74 6.41 -9.14
CA ASP A 192 -19.93 6.60 -8.31
C ASP A 192 -19.56 6.92 -6.84
N PRO A 193 -20.16 7.96 -6.23
CA PRO A 193 -20.01 8.26 -4.81
C PRO A 193 -20.34 7.10 -3.85
N HIS A 194 -21.35 6.26 -4.13
CA HIS A 194 -21.88 5.31 -3.16
C HIS A 194 -21.14 3.96 -3.14
N SER A 195 -20.53 3.57 -4.26
CA SER A 195 -19.75 2.34 -4.39
C SER A 195 -18.47 2.36 -3.51
N PRO A 196 -18.07 1.20 -2.94
CA PRO A 196 -16.87 1.08 -2.10
C PRO A 196 -15.56 1.11 -2.91
N THR A 197 -14.46 1.44 -2.26
CA THR A 197 -13.12 1.40 -2.88
C THR A 197 -12.63 -0.04 -3.01
N ILE A 198 -11.97 -0.36 -4.13
CA ILE A 198 -11.37 -1.68 -4.36
C ILE A 198 -9.85 -1.58 -4.28
N LEU A 199 -9.22 -2.51 -3.56
CA LEU A 199 -7.78 -2.74 -3.60
C LEU A 199 -7.49 -3.85 -4.59
N CYS A 200 -7.02 -3.49 -5.79
CA CYS A 200 -6.70 -4.45 -6.83
C CYS A 200 -5.40 -5.19 -6.50
N ASN A 201 -5.45 -6.52 -6.41
CA ASN A 201 -4.35 -7.41 -6.08
C ASN A 201 -4.65 -8.85 -6.57
N TYR A 202 -3.68 -9.77 -6.44
CA TYR A 202 -3.79 -11.13 -6.97
C TYR A 202 -4.84 -12.04 -6.29
N LEU A 203 -5.40 -11.63 -5.13
CA LEU A 203 -6.51 -12.35 -4.48
C LEU A 203 -7.87 -11.76 -4.87
N THR A 204 -7.99 -10.42 -4.91
CA THR A 204 -9.26 -9.72 -5.16
C THR A 204 -9.63 -9.61 -6.64
N SER A 205 -8.61 -9.63 -7.50
CA SER A 205 -8.71 -9.30 -8.93
C SER A 205 -7.54 -9.91 -9.72
N PRO A 206 -7.30 -11.24 -9.61
CA PRO A 206 -6.14 -11.92 -10.19
C PRO A 206 -5.91 -11.61 -11.66
N ASP A 207 -6.99 -11.57 -12.45
CA ASP A 207 -6.94 -11.50 -13.90
C ASP A 207 -7.14 -10.06 -14.43
N CYS A 208 -7.24 -9.08 -13.54
CA CYS A 208 -7.18 -7.66 -13.87
C CYS A 208 -5.76 -7.31 -14.38
N VAL A 209 -5.71 -6.52 -15.45
CA VAL A 209 -4.47 -6.12 -16.12
C VAL A 209 -3.90 -4.87 -15.46
N ILE A 210 -2.64 -4.94 -15.03
CA ILE A 210 -2.04 -3.98 -14.11
C ILE A 210 -2.04 -2.55 -14.67
N TRP A 211 -1.82 -2.35 -15.99
CA TRP A 211 -1.82 -0.99 -16.55
C TRP A 211 -3.19 -0.31 -16.43
N SER A 212 -4.29 -1.08 -16.48
CA SER A 212 -5.64 -0.54 -16.35
C SER A 212 -5.94 -0.11 -14.90
N ALA A 213 -5.46 -0.88 -13.92
CA ALA A 213 -5.53 -0.51 -12.51
C ALA A 213 -4.65 0.70 -12.18
N VAL A 214 -3.44 0.79 -12.76
CA VAL A 214 -2.57 1.98 -12.60
C VAL A 214 -3.21 3.22 -13.25
N LEU A 215 -3.80 3.09 -14.44
CA LEU A 215 -4.50 4.17 -15.13
C LEU A 215 -5.75 4.63 -14.34
N ALA A 216 -6.53 3.69 -13.80
CA ALA A 216 -7.64 3.98 -12.90
C ALA A 216 -7.18 4.69 -11.62
N SER A 217 -6.13 4.17 -10.98
CA SER A 217 -5.54 4.76 -9.76
C SER A 217 -4.94 6.15 -10.00
N ALA A 218 -4.64 6.54 -11.23
CA ALA A 218 -4.15 7.86 -11.63
C ALA A 218 -5.19 8.75 -12.34
N ALA A 219 -6.46 8.32 -12.41
CA ALA A 219 -7.55 9.06 -13.08
C ALA A 219 -8.06 10.23 -12.22
N VAL A 220 -7.23 11.26 -12.07
CA VAL A 220 -7.56 12.52 -11.38
C VAL A 220 -8.49 13.36 -12.28
N PRO A 221 -9.64 13.84 -11.78
CA PRO A 221 -10.51 14.77 -12.50
C PRO A 221 -9.74 16.00 -13.01
N GLY A 222 -9.89 16.34 -14.28
CA GLY A 222 -9.12 17.40 -14.95
C GLY A 222 -7.82 16.94 -15.62
N ILE A 223 -7.29 15.76 -15.28
CA ILE A 223 -6.03 15.22 -15.82
C ILE A 223 -6.31 14.04 -16.75
N ILE A 224 -6.99 13.00 -16.25
CA ILE A 224 -7.39 11.79 -16.99
C ILE A 224 -8.85 11.51 -16.65
N ASN A 225 -9.68 11.25 -17.67
CA ASN A 225 -11.09 10.93 -17.49
C ASN A 225 -11.29 9.55 -16.85
N PRO A 226 -12.41 9.30 -16.12
CA PRO A 226 -12.64 8.02 -15.46
C PRO A 226 -12.62 6.83 -16.43
N VAL A 227 -11.76 5.85 -16.17
CA VAL A 227 -11.49 4.70 -17.05
C VAL A 227 -12.14 3.42 -16.54
N VAL A 228 -12.26 2.40 -17.39
CA VAL A 228 -12.75 1.06 -17.00
C VAL A 228 -11.55 0.16 -16.75
N LEU A 229 -11.61 -0.67 -15.70
CA LEU A 229 -10.60 -1.71 -15.46
C LEU A 229 -10.71 -2.79 -16.53
N MET A 230 -9.58 -3.33 -16.98
CA MET A 230 -9.52 -4.39 -18.01
C MET A 230 -9.09 -5.70 -17.36
N MET A 231 -9.77 -6.79 -17.71
CA MET A 231 -9.35 -8.15 -17.43
C MET A 231 -8.78 -8.83 -18.67
N LYS A 232 -7.90 -9.81 -18.44
CA LYS A 232 -7.40 -10.71 -19.47
C LYS A 232 -8.27 -11.98 -19.47
N ALA A 233 -8.93 -12.27 -20.57
CA ALA A 233 -9.72 -13.48 -20.73
C ALA A 233 -8.80 -14.71 -20.95
N TRP A 234 -9.39 -15.91 -20.87
CA TRP A 234 -8.68 -17.19 -20.97
C TRP A 234 -8.01 -17.42 -22.34
N ASP A 235 -8.51 -16.76 -23.38
CA ASP A 235 -7.96 -16.71 -24.74
C ASP A 235 -6.82 -15.68 -24.90
N GLY A 236 -6.52 -14.92 -23.84
CA GLY A 236 -5.53 -13.83 -23.84
C GLY A 236 -6.06 -12.47 -24.33
N THR A 237 -7.33 -12.37 -24.73
CA THR A 237 -7.94 -11.09 -25.14
C THR A 237 -8.22 -10.18 -23.95
N LEU A 238 -8.48 -8.89 -24.21
CA LEU A 238 -8.75 -7.89 -23.18
C LEU A 238 -10.22 -7.50 -23.17
N ALA A 239 -10.90 -7.77 -22.06
CA ALA A 239 -12.31 -7.45 -21.82
C ALA A 239 -12.46 -6.46 -20.66
N PRO A 240 -13.55 -5.69 -20.57
CA PRO A 240 -13.87 -4.92 -19.37
C PRO A 240 -14.03 -5.82 -18.13
N TYR A 241 -13.36 -5.48 -17.03
CA TYR A 241 -13.46 -6.21 -15.75
C TYR A 241 -14.87 -6.12 -15.14
N SER A 242 -15.54 -4.98 -15.34
CA SER A 242 -16.95 -4.80 -14.97
C SER A 242 -17.64 -3.88 -15.98
N PHE A 243 -18.88 -4.21 -16.32
CA PHE A 243 -19.66 -3.44 -17.29
C PHE A 243 -20.19 -2.15 -16.62
N GLY A 244 -20.10 -1.02 -17.32
CA GLY A 244 -20.60 0.29 -16.83
C GLY A 244 -19.76 1.01 -15.76
N HIS A 245 -19.10 0.29 -14.84
CA HIS A 245 -18.34 0.91 -13.75
C HIS A 245 -17.01 1.52 -14.23
N LYS A 246 -16.94 2.85 -14.20
CA LYS A 246 -15.71 3.64 -14.37
C LYS A 246 -15.03 3.90 -13.02
N TRP A 247 -13.74 4.20 -13.05
CA TRP A 247 -12.84 4.33 -11.89
C TRP A 247 -12.04 5.63 -11.94
N LYS A 248 -11.67 6.14 -10.77
CA LYS A 248 -11.00 7.41 -10.46
C LYS A 248 -9.80 7.17 -9.53
N ASP A 249 -8.95 8.19 -9.42
CA ASP A 249 -7.73 8.16 -8.61
C ASP A 249 -7.97 7.73 -7.16
N GLY A 250 -7.15 6.79 -6.67
CA GLY A 250 -7.28 6.19 -5.34
C GLY A 250 -7.09 7.19 -4.20
N SER A 251 -6.25 8.22 -4.40
CA SER A 251 -5.89 9.22 -3.39
C SER A 251 -7.06 10.12 -3.02
N LEU A 252 -8.11 10.21 -3.87
CA LEU A 252 -9.31 10.98 -3.59
C LEU A 252 -10.06 10.50 -2.33
N ARG A 253 -9.88 9.24 -1.92
CA ARG A 253 -10.45 8.68 -0.68
C ARG A 253 -9.41 8.05 0.25
N THR A 254 -8.42 7.35 -0.29
CA THR A 254 -7.48 6.56 0.53
C THR A 254 -6.15 6.30 -0.20
N ASP A 255 -5.20 7.21 -0.02
CA ASP A 255 -3.83 7.14 -0.55
C ASP A 255 -3.06 5.91 -0.02
N ILE A 256 -3.33 5.48 1.22
CA ILE A 256 -2.66 4.35 1.88
C ILE A 256 -3.72 3.42 2.51
N PRO A 257 -4.07 2.28 1.89
CA PRO A 257 -5.17 1.42 2.34
C PRO A 257 -4.75 0.45 3.46
N ILE A 258 -4.23 0.98 4.58
CA ILE A 258 -3.65 0.20 5.69
C ILE A 258 -4.60 -0.91 6.19
N LYS A 259 -5.89 -0.60 6.36
CA LYS A 259 -6.90 -1.57 6.83
C LYS A 259 -7.06 -2.75 5.86
N ALA A 260 -7.17 -2.50 4.56
CA ALA A 260 -7.33 -3.58 3.57
C ALA A 260 -6.04 -4.41 3.41
N LEU A 261 -4.86 -3.80 3.54
CA LEU A 261 -3.58 -4.52 3.58
C LEU A 261 -3.45 -5.41 4.82
N ASN A 262 -3.99 -4.98 5.96
CA ASN A 262 -4.09 -5.79 7.17
C ASN A 262 -5.04 -6.98 6.95
N THR A 263 -6.27 -6.74 6.47
CA THR A 263 -7.27 -7.79 6.22
C THR A 263 -6.84 -8.81 5.17
N HIS A 264 -6.23 -8.39 4.05
CA HIS A 264 -5.86 -9.33 2.97
C HIS A 264 -4.51 -10.03 3.17
N PHE A 265 -3.55 -9.40 3.84
CA PHE A 265 -2.15 -9.86 3.88
C PHE A 265 -1.50 -9.86 5.27
N ASN A 266 -2.27 -9.63 6.34
CA ASN A 266 -1.79 -9.46 7.72
C ASN A 266 -0.64 -8.44 7.82
N VAL A 267 -0.73 -7.33 7.07
CA VAL A 267 0.27 -6.25 7.14
C VAL A 267 0.10 -5.51 8.46
N ASN A 268 1.12 -5.63 9.30
CA ASN A 268 1.18 -5.00 10.63
C ASN A 268 2.22 -3.87 10.69
N PHE A 269 3.13 -3.80 9.70
CA PHE A 269 4.18 -2.79 9.62
C PHE A 269 4.18 -2.14 8.23
N THR A 270 4.09 -0.81 8.20
CA THR A 270 4.02 -0.03 6.95
C THR A 270 5.23 0.90 6.80
N ILE A 271 5.87 0.82 5.64
CA ILE A 271 6.95 1.70 5.20
C ILE A 271 6.34 2.62 4.14
N VAL A 272 5.92 3.81 4.55
CA VAL A 272 5.29 4.81 3.69
C VAL A 272 6.38 5.69 3.08
N SER A 273 6.43 5.76 1.75
CA SER A 273 7.14 6.84 1.04
C SER A 273 6.10 7.90 0.69
N GLN A 274 6.18 9.05 1.35
CA GLN A 274 5.22 10.14 1.20
C GLN A 274 5.81 11.25 0.34
N VAL A 275 5.16 11.55 -0.79
CA VAL A 275 5.62 12.56 -1.76
C VAL A 275 4.55 13.57 -2.16
N ASN A 276 3.33 13.45 -1.61
CA ASN A 276 2.24 14.40 -1.82
C ASN A 276 2.70 15.86 -1.55
N PRO A 277 2.66 16.74 -2.57
CA PRO A 277 3.28 18.07 -2.50
C PRO A 277 2.63 18.98 -1.45
N HIS A 278 1.32 18.81 -1.22
CA HIS A 278 0.56 19.57 -0.24
C HIS A 278 0.93 19.26 1.23
N ILE A 279 1.64 18.14 1.48
CA ILE A 279 2.07 17.74 2.83
C ILE A 279 3.51 18.17 3.11
N ASN A 280 4.40 18.06 2.11
CA ASN A 280 5.84 18.30 2.29
C ASN A 280 6.14 19.75 2.74
N LEU A 281 5.26 20.70 2.37
CA LEU A 281 5.32 22.10 2.79
C LEU A 281 5.11 22.32 4.30
N PHE A 282 4.47 21.39 5.02
CA PHE A 282 4.02 21.60 6.40
C PHE A 282 4.54 20.58 7.42
N PHE A 283 5.27 19.52 7.04
CA PHE A 283 5.48 18.37 7.93
C PHE A 283 6.86 18.27 8.63
N PHE A 284 7.13 19.09 9.65
CA PHE A 284 8.26 18.86 10.55
C PHE A 284 7.88 17.93 11.71
N SER A 285 8.77 16.99 12.07
CA SER A 285 8.57 16.14 13.25
C SER A 285 9.02 16.85 14.54
N SER A 286 8.04 17.29 15.32
CA SER A 286 8.20 17.95 16.63
C SER A 286 8.88 17.10 17.71
N ARG A 287 8.98 15.78 17.50
CA ARG A 287 9.70 14.84 18.41
C ARG A 287 10.84 14.05 17.75
N GLY A 288 11.25 14.45 16.55
CA GLY A 288 12.32 13.80 15.79
C GLY A 288 11.79 12.65 14.94
N SER A 289 12.60 12.13 14.02
CA SER A 289 12.23 10.99 13.19
C SER A 289 13.37 9.97 13.15
N VAL A 290 13.07 8.78 12.64
CA VAL A 290 14.04 7.68 12.52
C VAL A 290 15.28 8.16 11.76
N GLY A 291 16.43 8.14 12.44
CA GLY A 291 17.71 8.61 11.92
C GLY A 291 17.93 10.14 11.91
N HIS A 292 17.03 10.91 12.54
CA HIS A 292 17.16 12.36 12.72
C HIS A 292 17.06 12.72 14.22
N PRO A 293 18.20 12.75 14.95
CA PRO A 293 18.23 13.03 16.38
C PRO A 293 17.74 14.45 16.71
N VAL A 294 17.05 14.59 17.84
CA VAL A 294 16.51 15.88 18.29
C VAL A 294 17.63 16.73 18.89
N THR A 295 17.91 17.88 18.30
CA THR A 295 18.88 18.85 18.81
C THR A 295 18.35 19.58 20.05
N HIS A 296 18.82 19.17 21.23
CA HIS A 296 18.63 19.88 22.50
C HIS A 296 19.89 20.65 22.88
N ARG A 297 19.75 21.95 23.20
CA ARG A 297 20.86 22.77 23.70
C ARG A 297 21.34 22.21 25.05
N LYS A 298 22.57 21.69 25.10
CA LYS A 298 23.17 21.01 26.27
C LYS A 298 22.33 19.87 26.89
N GLY A 299 21.47 19.20 26.12
CA GLY A 299 20.68 18.03 26.57
C GLY A 299 19.56 18.30 27.59
N ARG A 300 19.55 19.45 28.27
CA ARG A 300 18.49 19.88 29.21
C ARG A 300 18.06 21.30 28.84
N GLY A 301 16.87 21.42 28.25
CA GLY A 301 16.30 22.70 27.80
C GLY A 301 15.30 22.52 26.66
N TRP A 302 14.66 23.62 26.25
CA TRP A 302 13.76 23.64 25.11
C TRP A 302 14.47 23.14 23.84
N ARG A 303 13.74 22.34 23.05
CA ARG A 303 14.22 21.79 21.78
C ARG A 303 14.59 22.92 20.79
N GLY A 304 15.61 22.72 19.95
CA GLY A 304 15.89 23.59 18.82
C GLY A 304 14.67 23.72 17.90
N GLY A 305 14.15 24.94 17.74
CA GLY A 305 12.93 25.22 16.99
C GLY A 305 11.61 24.85 17.71
N TYR A 306 11.60 24.70 19.04
CA TYR A 306 10.39 24.36 19.81
C TYR A 306 9.22 25.30 19.52
N LEU A 307 9.43 26.63 19.56
CA LEU A 307 8.37 27.62 19.29
C LEU A 307 7.84 27.51 17.86
N MET A 308 8.74 27.41 16.86
CA MET A 308 8.35 27.25 15.45
C MET A 308 7.48 25.99 15.27
N SER A 309 7.90 24.85 15.85
CA SER A 309 7.14 23.61 15.75
C SER A 309 5.86 23.62 16.59
N ALA A 310 5.79 24.41 17.68
CA ALA A 310 4.56 24.61 18.43
C ALA A 310 3.52 25.41 17.61
N VAL A 311 3.94 26.51 16.97
CA VAL A 311 3.11 27.32 16.07
C VAL A 311 2.67 26.50 14.85
N GLU A 312 3.57 25.75 14.24
CA GLU A 312 3.29 24.82 13.14
C GLU A 312 2.26 23.75 13.52
N ASN A 313 2.38 23.13 14.71
CA ASN A 313 1.40 22.15 15.16
C ASN A 313 0.05 22.79 15.54
N LEU A 314 0.04 24.01 16.07
CA LEU A 314 -1.20 24.77 16.28
C LEU A 314 -1.90 25.05 14.95
N LEU A 315 -1.18 25.59 13.97
CA LEU A 315 -1.69 25.85 12.61
C LEU A 315 -2.21 24.57 11.94
N LYS A 316 -1.52 23.43 12.08
CA LYS A 316 -2.02 22.13 11.60
C LYS A 316 -3.32 21.72 12.29
N LEU A 317 -3.41 21.86 13.61
CA LEU A 317 -4.59 21.46 14.38
C LEU A 317 -5.79 22.34 14.05
N ASP A 318 -5.60 23.66 13.99
CA ASP A 318 -6.66 24.58 13.57
C ASP A 318 -7.04 24.40 12.10
N MET A 319 -6.10 24.22 11.18
CA MET A 319 -6.42 23.95 9.76
C MET A 319 -7.20 22.63 9.61
N ASN A 320 -6.83 21.57 10.34
CA ASN A 320 -7.60 20.32 10.38
C ASN A 320 -9.00 20.51 10.99
N LYS A 321 -9.12 21.29 12.08
CA LYS A 321 -10.38 21.62 12.74
C LYS A 321 -11.30 22.40 11.80
N TRP A 322 -10.80 23.43 11.12
CA TRP A 322 -11.55 24.20 10.14
C TRP A 322 -11.93 23.37 8.91
N LEU A 323 -11.02 22.57 8.34
CA LEU A 323 -11.35 21.67 7.23
C LEU A 323 -12.42 20.63 7.61
N ARG A 324 -12.38 20.08 8.84
CA ARG A 324 -13.43 19.21 9.36
C ARG A 324 -14.75 19.96 9.54
N PHE A 325 -14.72 21.16 10.12
CA PHE A 325 -15.92 21.99 10.30
C PHE A 325 -16.59 22.34 8.97
N ILE A 326 -15.83 22.89 8.01
CA ILE A 326 -16.32 23.27 6.68
C ILE A 326 -16.90 22.04 5.94
N ARG A 327 -16.28 20.86 6.08
CA ARG A 327 -16.83 19.60 5.56
C ARG A 327 -18.15 19.20 6.24
N HIS A 328 -18.22 19.27 7.57
CA HIS A 328 -19.43 18.88 8.32
C HIS A 328 -20.59 19.87 8.19
N ALA A 329 -20.31 21.13 7.85
CA ALA A 329 -21.30 22.14 7.51
C ALA A 329 -21.63 22.18 6.00
N GLU A 330 -21.10 21.25 5.20
CA GLU A 330 -21.22 21.19 3.72
C GLU A 330 -20.85 22.50 2.98
N LEU A 331 -20.04 23.37 3.60
CA LEU A 331 -19.67 24.69 3.09
C LEU A 331 -18.62 24.67 1.96
N LEU A 332 -18.07 23.50 1.64
CA LEU A 332 -17.22 23.33 0.45
C LEU A 332 -18.12 23.14 -0.79
N PRO A 333 -17.97 23.95 -1.86
CA PRO A 333 -18.51 23.53 -3.15
C PRO A 333 -17.90 22.18 -3.53
N ARG A 334 -18.67 21.36 -4.26
CA ARG A 334 -18.23 20.05 -4.80
C ARG A 334 -17.85 20.20 -6.29
N PRO A 335 -16.71 20.83 -6.66
CA PRO A 335 -16.32 20.94 -8.06
C PRO A 335 -16.12 19.54 -8.64
N LEU A 336 -16.73 19.28 -9.80
CA LEU A 336 -16.83 17.97 -10.45
C LEU A 336 -17.54 16.90 -9.59
N GLY A 337 -18.36 17.33 -8.62
CA GLY A 337 -19.18 16.45 -7.78
C GLY A 337 -18.38 15.58 -6.80
N GLN A 338 -17.22 16.03 -6.33
CA GLN A 338 -16.32 15.26 -5.44
C GLN A 338 -15.96 16.02 -4.16
N ASP A 339 -15.78 15.29 -3.05
CA ASP A 339 -15.40 15.84 -1.75
C ASP A 339 -13.87 15.96 -1.61
N TRP A 340 -13.28 16.98 -2.24
CA TRP A 340 -11.83 17.27 -2.19
C TRP A 340 -11.27 17.43 -0.76
N SER A 341 -12.12 17.63 0.26
CA SER A 341 -11.74 17.61 1.68
C SER A 341 -11.08 16.30 2.11
N GLN A 342 -11.40 15.17 1.48
CA GLN A 342 -10.84 13.87 1.85
C GLN A 342 -9.34 13.78 1.56
N LEU A 343 -8.82 14.48 0.54
CA LEU A 343 -7.38 14.57 0.25
C LEU A 343 -6.58 15.22 1.40
N TRP A 344 -7.19 16.10 2.18
CA TRP A 344 -6.50 16.84 3.25
C TRP A 344 -6.64 16.19 4.63
N LEU A 345 -7.60 15.27 4.80
CA LEU A 345 -7.99 14.69 6.09
C LEU A 345 -7.54 13.23 6.27
N GLN A 346 -6.75 12.69 5.32
CA GLN A 346 -6.21 11.32 5.35
C GLN A 346 -5.00 11.17 6.28
N GLU A 347 -4.78 9.94 6.76
CA GLU A 347 -3.60 9.58 7.54
C GLU A 347 -2.44 9.18 6.62
N PHE A 348 -1.49 10.10 6.44
CA PHE A 348 -0.36 9.97 5.52
C PHE A 348 0.93 9.46 6.16
N SER A 349 0.82 8.72 7.28
CA SER A 349 1.98 8.25 8.06
C SER A 349 1.84 6.79 8.47
N GLY A 350 2.84 5.98 8.11
CA GLY A 350 2.99 4.60 8.58
C GLY A 350 4.03 4.47 9.70
N ASN A 351 4.26 3.23 10.14
CA ASN A 351 5.24 2.87 11.19
C ASN A 351 6.63 3.47 10.90
N VAL A 352 7.03 3.46 9.62
CA VAL A 352 8.14 4.24 9.06
C VAL A 352 7.59 5.12 7.96
N THR A 353 7.81 6.44 8.05
CA THR A 353 7.47 7.38 6.97
C THR A 353 8.74 8.04 6.42
N ILE A 354 8.91 7.96 5.11
CA ILE A 354 10.07 8.43 4.34
C ILE A 354 9.62 9.66 3.55
N TRP A 355 10.29 10.78 3.79
CA TRP A 355 9.99 12.09 3.20
C TRP A 355 11.16 12.53 2.31
N PRO A 356 11.09 12.37 0.98
CA PRO A 356 12.10 12.89 0.07
C PRO A 356 12.08 14.43 0.04
N LYS A 357 13.26 15.06 -0.06
CA LYS A 357 13.36 16.51 -0.13
C LYS A 357 13.08 16.99 -1.57
N SER A 358 11.94 17.65 -1.75
CA SER A 358 11.59 18.33 -3.00
C SER A 358 12.18 19.74 -3.06
N VAL A 359 12.52 20.19 -4.26
CA VAL A 359 12.99 21.55 -4.55
C VAL A 359 11.78 22.39 -5.01
N PRO A 360 11.69 23.71 -4.73
CA PRO A 360 10.56 24.53 -5.17
C PRO A 360 10.25 24.48 -6.68
N SER A 361 11.24 24.26 -7.53
CA SER A 361 11.04 24.08 -8.98
C SER A 361 10.29 22.80 -9.37
N ASP A 362 10.21 21.80 -8.49
CA ASP A 362 9.45 20.58 -8.74
C ASP A 362 7.93 20.81 -8.70
N PHE A 363 7.48 21.84 -7.95
CA PHE A 363 6.06 22.24 -7.93
C PHE A 363 5.63 22.82 -9.27
N TRP A 364 6.51 23.56 -9.96
CA TRP A 364 6.27 24.05 -11.32
C TRP A 364 6.24 22.89 -12.34
N HIS A 365 7.04 21.85 -12.10
CA HIS A 365 7.17 20.69 -12.98
C HIS A 365 6.35 19.46 -12.55
N ILE A 366 5.36 19.64 -11.69
CA ILE A 366 4.50 18.58 -11.15
C ILE A 366 3.81 17.72 -12.22
N LEU A 367 3.53 18.31 -13.39
CA LEU A 367 2.99 17.67 -14.58
C LEU A 367 3.91 17.89 -15.79
N SER A 368 5.20 17.56 -15.62
CA SER A 368 6.24 17.52 -16.64
C SER A 368 7.08 16.25 -16.48
N ASP A 369 7.63 15.73 -17.58
CA ASP A 369 8.59 14.63 -17.50
C ASP A 369 9.95 15.15 -16.99
N PRO A 370 10.72 14.36 -16.22
CA PRO A 370 12.01 14.78 -15.67
C PRO A 370 13.17 14.42 -16.62
N ASP A 371 14.04 15.39 -16.90
CA ASP A 371 15.29 15.16 -17.63
C ASP A 371 16.25 14.24 -16.84
N ALA A 372 17.20 13.60 -17.51
CA ALA A 372 18.22 12.76 -16.89
C ALA A 372 18.89 13.36 -15.62
N PRO A 373 19.39 14.62 -15.61
CA PRO A 373 19.95 15.23 -14.40
C PRO A 373 18.90 15.49 -13.30
N ARG A 374 17.65 15.81 -13.68
CA ARG A 374 16.54 16.03 -12.74
C ARG A 374 16.15 14.71 -12.06
N LEU A 375 16.04 13.65 -12.84
CA LEU A 375 15.77 12.30 -12.34
C LEU A 375 16.94 11.77 -11.50
N ALA A 376 18.20 12.04 -11.88
CA ALA A 376 19.37 11.72 -11.06
C ALA A 376 19.29 12.35 -9.66
N ARG A 377 18.90 13.64 -9.58
CA ARG A 377 18.69 14.36 -8.32
C ARG A 377 17.53 13.76 -7.50
N MET A 378 16.40 13.44 -8.14
CA MET A 378 15.24 12.81 -7.49
C MET A 378 15.58 11.41 -6.92
N ILE A 379 16.32 10.60 -7.68
CA ILE A 379 16.85 9.30 -7.22
C ILE A 379 17.85 9.49 -6.07
N HIS A 380 18.73 10.50 -6.13
CA HIS A 380 19.70 10.78 -5.08
C HIS A 380 19.00 11.14 -3.76
N GLU A 381 18.13 12.15 -3.75
CA GLU A 381 17.39 12.58 -2.55
C GLU A 381 16.47 11.48 -2.00
N GLY A 382 15.83 10.69 -2.88
CA GLY A 382 15.05 9.53 -2.46
C GLY A 382 15.90 8.49 -1.72
N ARG A 383 17.14 8.24 -2.16
CA ARG A 383 18.09 7.36 -1.44
C ARG A 383 18.52 7.99 -0.11
N GLN A 384 18.91 9.27 -0.10
CA GLN A 384 19.34 9.99 1.11
C GLN A 384 18.26 10.02 2.20
N SER A 385 16.98 10.25 1.85
CA SER A 385 15.89 10.23 2.83
C SER A 385 15.57 8.83 3.36
N ALA A 386 15.97 7.76 2.66
CA ALA A 386 15.80 6.37 3.08
C ALA A 386 16.96 5.85 3.96
N PHE A 387 18.22 6.21 3.68
CA PHE A 387 19.40 5.68 4.39
C PHE A 387 19.31 5.69 5.93
N PRO A 388 18.87 6.77 6.62
CA PRO A 388 18.81 6.80 8.08
C PRO A 388 17.76 5.83 8.68
N LYS A 389 16.87 5.31 7.84
CA LYS A 389 15.74 4.44 8.21
C LYS A 389 16.01 2.96 7.91
N LEU A 390 17.04 2.66 7.11
CA LEU A 390 17.39 1.30 6.71
C LEU A 390 17.60 0.37 7.92
N LYS A 391 18.36 0.75 8.96
CA LYS A 391 18.57 -0.15 10.10
C LYS A 391 17.28 -0.54 10.84
N PHE A 392 16.28 0.34 10.89
CA PHE A 392 14.99 0.01 11.50
C PHE A 392 14.19 -0.96 10.62
N ILE A 393 14.15 -0.71 9.31
CA ILE A 393 13.51 -1.59 8.31
C ILE A 393 14.20 -2.96 8.27
N ALA A 394 15.54 -2.99 8.28
CA ALA A 394 16.35 -4.19 8.36
C ALA A 394 16.01 -5.02 9.59
N ASN A 395 15.93 -4.39 10.78
CA ASN A 395 15.61 -5.08 12.03
C ASN A 395 14.22 -5.74 11.99
N ARG A 396 13.21 -5.07 11.42
CA ARG A 396 11.86 -5.63 11.20
C ARG A 396 11.88 -6.81 10.21
N LEU A 397 12.43 -6.59 9.01
CA LEU A 397 12.46 -7.60 7.94
C LEU A 397 13.33 -8.82 8.28
N LYS A 398 14.35 -8.65 9.13
CA LYS A 398 15.24 -9.71 9.62
C LYS A 398 14.45 -10.78 10.39
N VAL A 399 13.56 -10.37 11.29
CA VAL A 399 12.69 -11.30 12.03
C VAL A 399 11.62 -11.88 11.10
N GLU A 400 10.95 -11.04 10.31
CA GLU A 400 9.88 -11.45 9.39
C GLU A 400 10.33 -12.54 8.40
N ARG A 401 11.50 -12.39 7.80
CA ARG A 401 12.04 -13.36 6.82
C ARG A 401 12.41 -14.70 7.47
N LEU A 402 12.87 -14.72 8.71
CA LEU A 402 13.15 -15.95 9.44
C LEU A 402 11.86 -16.68 9.84
N VAL A 403 10.82 -15.95 10.25
CA VAL A 403 9.49 -16.51 10.53
C VAL A 403 8.85 -17.08 9.25
N GLU A 404 8.95 -16.35 8.13
CA GLU A 404 8.45 -16.80 6.83
C GLU A 404 9.27 -17.99 6.27
N GLN A 405 10.59 -18.04 6.51
CA GLN A 405 11.40 -19.23 6.22
C GLN A 405 10.91 -20.43 7.04
N GLY A 406 10.82 -20.30 8.37
CA GLY A 406 10.33 -21.39 9.24
C GLY A 406 8.95 -21.90 8.82
N ARG A 407 8.04 -20.99 8.43
CA ARG A 407 6.72 -21.33 7.86
C ARG A 407 6.82 -22.14 6.56
N ARG A 408 7.76 -21.81 5.66
CA ARG A 408 7.98 -22.53 4.39
C ARG A 408 8.60 -23.90 4.64
N ASP A 409 9.63 -23.97 5.48
CA ASP A 409 10.37 -25.19 5.81
C ASP A 409 9.50 -26.21 6.59
N THR A 410 8.45 -25.75 7.30
CA THR A 410 7.45 -26.63 7.95
C THR A 410 6.17 -26.87 7.13
N ARG A 411 6.07 -26.37 5.89
CA ARG A 411 4.87 -26.58 5.07
C ARG A 411 4.91 -28.00 4.49
N PRO A 412 3.87 -28.84 4.68
CA PRO A 412 3.86 -30.21 4.14
C PRO A 412 4.01 -30.18 2.61
N TRP A 413 4.79 -31.12 2.07
CA TRP A 413 5.21 -31.13 0.66
C TRP A 413 4.09 -31.66 -0.25
N VAL A 414 3.03 -30.88 -0.42
CA VAL A 414 2.00 -31.13 -1.43
C VAL A 414 2.65 -30.93 -2.81
N ARG A 415 2.52 -31.95 -3.68
CA ARG A 415 3.11 -31.92 -5.04
C ARG A 415 2.65 -30.68 -5.80
N ARG A 416 3.59 -30.03 -6.53
CA ARG A 416 3.27 -28.94 -7.46
C ARG A 416 2.30 -29.42 -8.54
N GLY A 417 1.01 -29.11 -8.39
CA GLY A 417 -0.03 -29.43 -9.35
C GLY A 417 -1.41 -29.07 -8.81
N SER A 418 -2.03 -28.03 -9.40
CA SER A 418 -3.37 -27.49 -9.12
C SER A 418 -3.52 -26.44 -7.99
N ILE A 419 -4.73 -25.88 -7.92
CA ILE A 419 -5.03 -24.51 -7.48
C ILE A 419 -5.11 -24.34 -5.95
N GLN A 420 -5.20 -25.45 -5.18
CA GLN A 420 -5.17 -25.47 -3.70
C GLN A 420 -3.84 -24.98 -3.08
N THR A 421 -2.88 -24.48 -3.88
CA THR A 421 -1.55 -24.07 -3.40
C THR A 421 -1.56 -22.71 -2.66
N ILE A 422 -2.59 -21.87 -2.86
CA ILE A 422 -2.62 -20.46 -2.40
C ILE A 422 -3.31 -20.27 -1.03
N MET A 423 -4.32 -21.08 -0.72
CA MET A 423 -5.01 -21.14 0.58
C MET A 423 -5.01 -22.60 1.04
N SER A 424 -4.76 -22.89 2.33
CA SER A 424 -4.94 -24.28 2.78
C SER A 424 -6.42 -24.61 2.92
N ASP A 425 -6.79 -25.89 2.81
CA ASP A 425 -8.18 -26.33 3.02
C ASP A 425 -8.67 -25.96 4.43
N ASP A 426 -7.78 -25.82 5.43
CA ASP A 426 -8.07 -25.29 6.76
C ASP A 426 -8.42 -23.79 6.74
N ASP A 427 -7.70 -22.98 5.94
CA ASP A 427 -7.97 -21.55 5.81
C ASP A 427 -9.30 -21.34 5.05
N LEU A 428 -9.57 -22.14 4.00
CA LEU A 428 -10.87 -22.23 3.32
C LEU A 428 -11.99 -22.62 4.29
N ARG A 429 -11.78 -23.65 5.12
CA ARG A 429 -12.74 -24.06 6.17
C ARG A 429 -12.97 -22.97 7.22
N SER A 430 -11.95 -22.19 7.60
CA SER A 430 -12.16 -21.07 8.53
C SER A 430 -12.98 -19.93 7.93
N LEU A 431 -12.88 -19.71 6.61
CA LEU A 431 -13.66 -18.68 5.91
C LEU A 431 -15.08 -19.14 5.57
N LEU A 432 -15.29 -20.45 5.36
CA LEU A 432 -16.61 -21.03 5.12
C LEU A 432 -17.37 -21.37 6.42
N GLY A 433 -16.65 -21.58 7.54
CA GLY A 433 -17.25 -21.94 8.83
C GLY A 433 -18.17 -20.87 9.41
N ASP A 434 -17.85 -19.59 9.20
CA ASP A 434 -18.64 -18.45 9.68
C ASP A 434 -19.96 -18.26 8.90
N ALA A 435 -20.12 -18.93 7.76
CA ALA A 435 -21.36 -18.98 6.96
C ALA A 435 -22.22 -20.23 7.24
N GLY A 436 -21.76 -21.14 8.10
CA GLY A 436 -22.28 -22.51 8.22
C GLY A 436 -22.93 -22.88 9.56
N HIS A 437 -23.23 -21.92 10.44
CA HIS A 437 -23.71 -22.22 11.80
C HIS A 437 -24.83 -21.30 12.33
N ASN A 438 -25.94 -21.20 11.60
CA ASN A 438 -27.20 -20.76 12.20
C ASN A 438 -28.42 -21.40 11.51
N GLY A 439 -29.01 -22.44 12.10
CA GLY A 439 -30.18 -23.15 11.58
C GLY A 439 -30.05 -24.68 11.65
N GLY A 440 -30.36 -25.29 12.81
CA GLY A 440 -30.22 -26.75 12.96
C GLY A 440 -30.62 -27.36 14.32
N GLY A 441 -31.41 -26.68 15.15
CA GLY A 441 -31.87 -27.20 16.45
C GLY A 441 -33.34 -27.61 16.42
N LYS A 442 -33.63 -28.91 16.46
CA LYS A 442 -35.01 -29.44 16.51
C LYS A 442 -35.52 -29.51 17.94
N HIS A 443 -36.79 -29.17 18.14
CA HIS A 443 -37.63 -29.86 19.14
C HIS A 443 -38.98 -30.20 18.49
N ALA A 444 -39.50 -31.38 18.81
CA ALA A 444 -40.81 -31.85 18.36
C ALA A 444 -41.61 -32.33 19.58
N THR A 445 -42.91 -32.03 19.59
CA THR A 445 -43.92 -32.55 20.50
C THR A 445 -45.19 -32.87 19.71
N THR A 446 -46.03 -33.73 20.28
CA THR A 446 -47.11 -34.49 19.61
C THR A 446 -48.39 -33.68 19.29
N PRO A 447 -49.30 -34.19 18.44
CA PRO A 447 -50.37 -33.42 17.79
C PRO A 447 -51.78 -33.58 18.41
N GLU A 448 -52.75 -32.92 17.75
CA GLU A 448 -54.22 -33.10 17.78
C GLU A 448 -55.03 -32.56 18.98
N PRO A 449 -56.36 -32.27 18.82
CA PRO A 449 -57.14 -31.95 17.60
C PRO A 449 -58.11 -30.72 17.77
N VAL A 450 -58.98 -30.44 16.78
CA VAL A 450 -60.19 -29.55 16.81
C VAL A 450 -59.94 -28.03 16.93
N ASP A 451 -60.55 -27.10 16.17
CA ASP A 451 -61.14 -27.06 14.80
C ASP A 451 -61.16 -25.55 14.35
N GLU A 452 -62.04 -24.87 13.58
CA GLU A 452 -63.33 -25.10 12.89
C GLU A 452 -63.50 -24.06 11.73
N PHE A 453 -64.56 -24.16 10.91
CA PHE A 453 -65.17 -23.15 9.98
C PHE A 453 -64.31 -22.20 9.11
N GLY A 454 -64.61 -22.14 7.79
CA GLY A 454 -64.25 -20.99 6.93
C GLY A 454 -64.33 -21.22 5.40
N SER A 455 -65.51 -21.03 4.80
CA SER A 455 -65.74 -21.28 3.36
C SER A 455 -65.30 -20.14 2.42
N ALA A 456 -64.74 -20.50 1.26
CA ALA A 456 -64.62 -19.66 0.05
C ALA A 456 -66.02 -19.43 -0.63
N PRO A 457 -66.18 -18.71 -1.78
CA PRO A 457 -65.16 -18.17 -2.70
C PRO A 457 -65.44 -16.74 -3.27
N GLU A 458 -64.61 -16.36 -4.26
CA GLU A 458 -64.84 -15.44 -5.39
C GLU A 458 -66.01 -14.42 -5.37
N LYS A 459 -65.69 -13.14 -5.68
CA LYS A 459 -66.09 -12.54 -6.97
C LYS A 459 -65.43 -11.20 -7.33
N THR A 460 -65.26 -11.04 -8.65
CA THR A 460 -65.13 -9.82 -9.48
C THR A 460 -65.26 -8.44 -8.84
N GLY A 461 -64.28 -7.58 -9.14
CA GLY A 461 -64.32 -6.12 -8.99
C GLY A 461 -63.23 -5.48 -9.84
#